data_AF-A0A183VE51-F1
#
_entry.id   AF-A0A183VE51-F1
#
_cell.length_a   1.000
_cell.length_b   1.000
_cell.length_c   1.000
_cell.angle_alpha   90.00
_cell.angle_beta   90.00
_cell.angle_gamma   90.00
#
_symmetry.space_group_name_H-M   'P 1'
#
loop_
_entity.id
_entity.type
_entity.pdbx_description
1 polymer ?
#
loop_
_entity_poly.entity_id
_entity_poly.type
_entity_poly.pdbx_seq_one_letter_code
_entity_poly.pdbx_strand_id
1 'polypeptide(L)' 'MSYWRSAGITYVRFSQIAAQITRKCAKGETKAMIERRGRPTTIKVTKWENGKPIKEA' A
#
# COMPACT_ATOMS: atom_id res chain seq x y z
N MET A 1 -3.13 16.53 -16.89
CA MET A 1 -3.23 16.07 -15.48
C MET A 1 -2.91 14.58 -15.45
N SER A 2 -2.05 14.11 -14.55
CA SER A 2 -1.75 12.67 -14.50
C SER A 2 -2.95 11.88 -13.98
N TYR A 3 -3.28 10.76 -14.61
CA TYR A 3 -4.51 9.97 -14.35
C TYR A 3 -4.68 9.53 -12.89
N TRP A 4 -3.56 9.29 -12.19
CA TRP A 4 -3.57 8.93 -10.77
C TRP A 4 -3.97 10.10 -9.85
N ARG A 5 -3.71 11.36 -10.24
CA ARG A 5 -4.17 12.53 -9.49
C ARG A 5 -5.69 12.69 -9.57
N SER A 6 -6.28 12.45 -10.74
CA SER A 6 -7.75 12.49 -10.90
C SER A 6 -8.45 11.35 -10.16
N ALA A 7 -7.79 10.21 -9.97
CA ALA A 7 -8.29 9.10 -9.17
C ALA A 7 -8.21 9.32 -7.65
N GLY A 8 -7.73 10.49 -7.19
CA GLY A 8 -7.62 10.81 -5.77
C GLY A 8 -6.50 10.06 -5.03
N ILE A 9 -5.58 9.40 -5.74
CA ILE A 9 -4.45 8.72 -5.09
C ILE A 9 -3.24 9.64 -4.93
N THR A 10 -2.58 9.52 -3.78
CA THR A 10 -1.32 10.21 -3.52
C THR A 10 -0.19 9.59 -4.34
N TYR A 11 0.87 10.37 -4.58
CA TYR A 11 2.07 9.87 -5.24
C TYR A 11 2.67 8.65 -4.53
N VAL A 12 2.67 8.65 -3.19
CA VAL A 12 3.15 7.53 -2.37
C VAL A 12 2.34 6.27 -2.65
N ARG A 13 1.00 6.38 -2.74
CA ARG A 13 0.15 5.22 -3.06
C ARG A 13 0.39 4.74 -4.49
N PHE A 14 0.55 5.65 -5.44
CA PHE A 14 0.88 5.33 -6.83
C PHE A 14 2.20 4.53 -6.93
N SER A 15 3.28 5.02 -6.32
CA SER A 15 4.59 4.36 -6.38
C SER A 15 4.60 3.00 -5.69
N GLN A 16 3.85 2.84 -4.60
CA GLN A 16 3.64 1.55 -3.93
C GLN A 16 2.95 0.53 -4.86
N ILE A 17 1.91 0.94 -5.59
CA ILE A 17 1.22 0.08 -6.56
C ILE A 17 2.16 -0.32 -7.69
N ALA A 18 2.90 0.63 -8.27
CA ALA A 18 3.87 0.35 -9.33
C ALA A 18 4.93 -0.67 -8.85
N ALA A 19 5.49 -0.46 -7.66
CA ALA A 19 6.44 -1.39 -7.06
C ALA A 19 5.83 -2.79 -6.85
N GLN A 20 4.58 -2.88 -6.39
CA GLN A 20 3.90 -4.16 -6.22
C GLN A 20 3.77 -4.93 -7.55
N ILE A 21 3.39 -4.25 -8.63
CA ILE A 21 3.28 -4.88 -9.96
C ILE A 21 4.66 -5.34 -10.46
N THR A 22 5.68 -4.49 -10.36
CA THR A 22 7.06 -4.85 -10.75
C THR A 22 7.57 -6.10 -10.02
N ARG A 23 7.25 -6.24 -8.72
CA ARG A 23 7.62 -7.43 -7.94
C ARG A 23 6.91 -8.69 -8.43
N LYS A 24 5.65 -8.60 -8.84
CA LYS A 24 4.90 -9.75 -9.39
C LYS A 24 5.50 -10.27 -10.69
N CYS A 25 6.16 -9.40 -11.46
CA CYS A 25 6.83 -9.77 -12.70
C CYS A 25 8.20 -10.44 -12.49
N ALA A 26 8.74 -10.43 -11.27
CA ALA A 26 10.02 -11.06 -10.97
C ALA A 26 9.96 -12.59 -11.09
N LYS A 27 11.01 -13.20 -11.65
CA LYS A 27 11.14 -14.65 -11.89
C LYS A 27 12.36 -15.21 -11.17
N GLY A 28 12.35 -16.52 -10.92
CA GLY A 28 13.49 -17.25 -10.35
C GLY A 28 13.61 -17.13 -8.83
N GLU A 29 14.80 -17.44 -8.32
CA GLU A 29 15.11 -17.59 -6.89
C GLU A 29 14.94 -16.30 -6.08
N THR A 30 15.02 -15.14 -6.72
CA THR A 30 14.87 -13.83 -6.06
C THR A 30 13.42 -13.49 -5.72
N LYS A 31 12.44 -14.18 -6.32
CA LYS A 31 11.01 -13.91 -6.13
C LYS A 31 10.59 -14.03 -4.66
N ALA A 32 11.04 -15.06 -3.96
CA ALA A 32 10.71 -15.28 -2.55
C ALA A 32 11.24 -14.14 -1.64
N MET A 33 12.46 -13.68 -1.90
CA MET A 33 13.06 -12.56 -1.17
C MET A 33 12.35 -11.23 -1.44
N ILE A 34 11.95 -11.00 -2.70
CA ILE A 34 11.22 -9.81 -3.15
C ILE A 34 9.81 -9.79 -2.55
N GLU A 35 9.11 -10.91 -2.54
CA GLU A 35 7.78 -11.04 -1.95
C GLU A 35 7.81 -10.80 -0.43
N ARG A 36 8.82 -11.34 0.27
CA ARG A 36 9.00 -11.12 1.71
C ARG A 36 9.12 -9.62 2.06
N ARG A 37 9.87 -8.87 1.26
CA ARG A 37 10.07 -7.42 1.42
C ARG A 37 8.85 -6.59 1.00
N GLY A 38 8.06 -7.11 0.06
CA GLY A 38 6.89 -6.43 -0.48
C GLY A 38 5.62 -6.62 0.33
N ARG A 39 5.64 -7.39 1.43
CA ARG A 39 4.44 -7.63 2.24
C ARG A 39 3.89 -6.32 2.81
N PRO A 40 2.58 -6.04 2.64
CA PRO A 40 1.95 -4.90 3.28
C PRO A 40 2.14 -4.99 4.80
N THR A 41 2.50 -3.87 5.42
CA THR A 41 2.49 -3.77 6.88
C THR A 41 1.04 -3.73 7.36
N THR A 42 0.61 -4.79 8.05
CA THR A 42 -0.72 -4.85 8.68
C THR A 42 -0.74 -3.93 9.90
N ILE A 43 -1.05 -2.66 9.68
CA ILE A 43 -1.25 -1.68 10.75
C ILE A 43 -2.75 -1.43 10.84
N LYS A 44 -3.31 -1.60 12.05
CA LYS A 44 -4.69 -1.19 12.33
C LYS A 44 -4.67 0.30 12.67
N VAL A 45 -5.31 1.10 11.83
CA VAL A 45 -5.48 2.53 12.09
C VAL A 45 -6.84 2.73 12.75
N THR A 46 -6.84 3.25 13.97
CA THR A 46 -8.07 3.62 14.68
C THR A 46 -8.21 5.13 14.62
N LYS A 47 -9.33 5.63 14.09
CA LYS A 47 -9.65 7.06 14.10
C LYS A 47 -10.12 7.46 15.51
N TRP A 48 -9.62 8.57 16.02
CA TRP A 48 -10.01 9.14 17.31
C TRP A 48 -10.75 10.46 17.08
N GLU A 49 -11.81 10.69 17.84
CA GLU A 49 -12.58 11.93 17.80
C GLU A 49 -13.12 12.23 19.20
N ASN A 50 -13.08 13.50 19.62
CA ASN A 50 -13.53 13.95 20.94
C ASN A 50 -12.98 13.11 22.11
N GLY A 51 -11.72 12.66 22.01
CA GLY A 51 -11.04 11.87 23.04
C GLY A 51 -11.46 10.39 23.13
N LYS A 52 -12.28 9.88 22.21
CA LYS A 52 -12.67 8.47 22.18
C LYS A 52 -12.33 7.84 20.82
N PRO A 53 -11.88 6.58 20.79
CA PRO A 53 -11.70 5.86 19.54
C PRO A 53 -13.07 5.61 18.90
N ILE A 54 -13.19 5.94 17.62
CA ILE A 54 -14.36 5.60 16.81
C ILE A 54 -14.24 4.10 16.52
N LYS A 55 -15.16 3.31 17.08
CA LYS A 55 -15.35 1.93 16.62
C LYS A 55 -16.15 2.01 15.32
N GLU A 56 -15.48 1.87 14.18
CA GLU A 56 -16.20 1.58 12.94
C GLU A 56 -16.80 0.17 13.07
N ALA A 57 -18.13 0.09 13.01
CA ALA A 57 -18.91 -1.14 13.02
C ALA A 57 -18.91 -1.79 11.64
#